data_AF-A0A7C5M7M6-F1
#
_entry.id   AF-A0A7C5M7M6-F1
#
_cell.length_a   1.000
_cell.length_b   1.000
_cell.length_c   1.000
_cell.angle_alpha   90.00
_cell.angle_beta   90.00
_cell.angle_gamma   90.00
#
_symmetry.space_group_name_H-M   'P 1'
#
loop_
_entity.id
_entity.type
_entity.pdbx_description
1 polymer ?
#
loop_
_entity_poly.entity_id
_entity_poly.type
_entity_poly.pdbx_seq_one_letter_code
_entity_poly.pdbx_strand_id
1 'polypeptide(L)'
;MREAKIAFQHIQRTGCTSIISQIVGALDARRVVAINHPYTGTVPQHSEDDTIAKIAQGATYDLIAGHFSSHLVPRLPVDWRWVVVVRNPIERAWSLYGYKRRYERFAGGPEQFLEAFEHRVKN
;
A
#
# COMPACT_ATOMS: atom_id res chain seq x y z
N MET A 1 8.95 15.18 22.22
CA MET A 1 8.98 15.22 20.75
C MET A 1 7.65 14.66 20.26
N ARG A 2 6.96 15.26 19.28
CA ARG A 2 5.76 14.64 18.70
C ARG A 2 6.20 13.43 17.88
N GLU A 3 5.54 12.29 18.07
CA GLU A 3 5.76 11.08 17.27
C GLU A 3 5.44 11.38 15.80
N ALA A 4 6.30 10.94 14.88
CA ALA A 4 6.10 11.16 13.46
C ALA A 4 5.03 10.20 12.91
N LYS A 5 4.09 10.71 12.10
CA LYS A 5 3.05 9.92 11.45
C LYS A 5 3.47 9.52 10.03
N ILE A 6 3.08 8.33 9.59
CA ILE A 6 3.57 7.72 8.35
C ILE A 6 2.41 7.36 7.43
N ALA A 7 2.43 7.89 6.21
CA ALA A 7 1.63 7.39 5.10
C ALA A 7 2.51 6.46 4.25
N PHE A 8 2.34 5.14 4.44
CA PHE A 8 3.12 4.11 3.76
C PHE A 8 2.38 3.60 2.52
N GLN A 9 2.80 4.07 1.35
CA GLN A 9 2.21 3.64 0.07
C GLN A 9 2.74 2.26 -0.32
N HIS A 10 1.85 1.28 -0.38
CA HIS A 10 2.19 -0.05 -0.86
C HIS A 10 2.14 -0.10 -2.38
N ILE A 11 3.32 -0.23 -2.99
CA ILE A 11 3.46 -0.61 -4.39
C ILE A 11 3.59 -2.14 -4.48
N GLN A 12 2.75 -2.78 -5.28
CA GLN A 12 2.72 -4.24 -5.35
C GLN A 12 4.12 -4.81 -5.68
N ARG A 13 4.45 -5.91 -4.99
CA ARG A 13 5.64 -6.75 -5.26
C ARG A 13 7.01 -6.09 -4.99
N THR A 14 7.05 -5.07 -4.14
CA THR A 14 8.30 -4.43 -3.68
C THR A 14 8.74 -4.86 -2.28
N GLY A 15 8.02 -5.79 -1.64
CA GLY A 15 8.32 -6.27 -0.29
C GLY A 15 7.62 -5.48 0.83
N CYS A 16 6.77 -4.50 0.50
CA CYS A 16 6.07 -3.70 1.51
C CYS A 16 5.24 -4.52 2.48
N THR A 17 4.67 -5.67 2.07
CA THR A 17 3.88 -6.52 2.99
C THR A 17 4.70 -6.89 4.22
N SER A 18 5.96 -7.31 4.06
CA SER A 18 6.84 -7.65 5.18
C SER A 18 7.15 -6.44 6.07
N ILE A 19 7.46 -5.30 5.45
CA ILE A 19 7.82 -4.06 6.17
C ILE A 19 6.63 -3.56 6.98
N ILE A 20 5.47 -3.41 6.34
CA ILE A 20 4.27 -2.93 7.01
C ILE A 20 3.85 -3.90 8.11
N SER A 21 3.93 -5.23 7.92
CA SER A 21 3.62 -6.19 8.98
C SER A 21 4.51 -6.01 10.22
N GLN A 22 5.79 -5.68 10.04
CA GLN A 22 6.69 -5.36 11.16
C GLN A 22 6.30 -4.04 11.85
N ILE A 23 5.98 -3.00 11.07
CA ILE A 23 5.55 -1.71 11.62
C ILE A 23 4.24 -1.88 12.40
N VAL A 24 3.25 -2.56 11.82
CA VAL A 24 1.95 -2.84 12.47
C VAL A 24 2.16 -3.66 13.74
N GLY A 25 3.05 -4.66 13.72
CA GLY A 25 3.37 -5.45 14.92
C GLY A 25 4.04 -4.66 16.04
N ALA A 26 4.65 -3.50 15.72
CA ALA A 26 5.26 -2.60 16.69
C ALA A 26 4.31 -1.49 17.18
N LEU A 27 3.15 -1.31 16.55
CA LEU A 27 2.17 -0.26 16.85
C LEU A 27 0.89 -0.84 17.48
N ASP A 28 0.16 -0.03 18.24
CA ASP A 28 -1.22 -0.35 18.62
C ASP A 28 -2.09 -0.34 17.35
N ALA A 29 -2.81 -1.44 17.08
CA ALA A 29 -3.67 -1.58 15.91
C ALA A 29 -4.71 -0.45 15.76
N ARG A 30 -5.14 0.18 16.87
CA ARG A 30 -6.06 1.33 16.85
C ARG A 30 -5.45 2.60 16.26
N ARG A 31 -4.12 2.69 16.21
CA ARG A 31 -3.35 3.79 15.61
C ARG A 31 -2.96 3.50 14.17
N VAL A 32 -3.44 2.40 13.60
CA VAL A 32 -3.18 2.00 12.21
C VAL A 32 -4.49 2.03 11.43
N VAL A 33 -4.45 2.50 10.19
CA VAL A 33 -5.52 2.34 9.21
C VAL A 33 -4.95 1.77 7.92
N ALA A 34 -5.68 0.85 7.31
CA ALA A 34 -5.36 0.29 6.02
C ALA A 34 -6.26 0.86 4.92
N ILE A 35 -5.69 1.11 3.74
CA ILE A 35 -6.43 1.53 2.55
C ILE A 35 -6.25 0.46 1.47
N ASN A 36 -7.35 -0.16 1.04
CA ASN A 36 -7.39 -1.13 -0.05
C ASN A 36 -6.33 -2.25 0.07
N HIS A 37 -5.99 -2.69 1.28
CA HIS A 37 -4.92 -3.66 1.50
C HIS A 37 -5.44 -4.94 2.16
N PRO A 38 -5.02 -6.16 1.74
CA PRO A 38 -5.50 -7.41 2.34
C PRO A 38 -4.93 -7.71 3.74
N TYR A 39 -4.65 -6.72 4.61
CA TYR A 39 -4.35 -7.03 6.01
C TYR A 39 -5.60 -7.61 6.65
N THR A 40 -5.60 -8.92 6.86
CA THR A 40 -6.66 -9.66 7.55
C THR A 40 -6.48 -9.53 9.05
N GLY A 41 -7.53 -9.14 9.78
CA GLY A 41 -7.60 -9.27 11.23
C GLY A 41 -8.06 -8.01 11.96
N THR A 42 -7.11 -7.25 12.51
CA THR A 42 -7.36 -6.26 13.58
C THR A 42 -7.23 -4.79 13.15
N VAL A 43 -6.75 -4.52 11.93
CA VAL A 43 -6.55 -3.15 11.42
C VAL A 43 -7.79 -2.68 10.64
N PRO A 44 -8.37 -1.51 10.96
CA PRO A 44 -9.52 -0.97 10.23
C PRO A 44 -9.19 -0.66 8.77
N GLN A 45 -10.14 -0.91 7.87
CA GLN A 45 -10.04 -0.65 6.43
C GLN A 45 -10.95 0.51 6.04
N HIS A 46 -10.38 1.52 5.39
CA HIS A 46 -11.10 2.72 4.95
C HIS A 46 -10.74 3.06 3.51
N SER A 47 -11.62 3.83 2.85
CA SER A 47 -11.26 4.52 1.62
C SER A 47 -10.30 5.68 1.92
N GLU A 48 -9.71 6.27 0.87
CA GLU A 48 -8.91 7.49 1.02
C GLU A 48 -9.73 8.63 1.63
N ASP A 49 -10.94 8.86 1.10
CA ASP A 49 -11.81 9.94 1.53
C ASP A 49 -12.29 9.75 2.97
N ASP A 50 -12.66 8.53 3.35
CA ASP A 50 -13.04 8.21 4.74
C ASP A 50 -11.87 8.42 5.71
N THR A 51 -10.66 8.06 5.28
CA THR A 51 -9.45 8.24 6.10
C THR A 51 -9.20 9.72 6.36
N ILE A 52 -9.28 10.55 5.33
CA ILE A 52 -9.13 12.01 5.46
C ILE A 52 -10.24 12.60 6.34
N ALA A 53 -11.49 12.20 6.13
CA ALA A 53 -12.62 12.67 6.94
C ALA A 53 -12.45 12.33 8.42
N LYS A 54 -12.00 11.11 8.75
CA LYS A 54 -11.74 10.67 10.12
C LYS A 54 -10.58 11.44 10.76
N ILE A 55 -9.50 11.70 10.02
CA ILE A 55 -8.38 12.52 10.51
C ILE A 55 -8.86 13.95 10.81
N ALA A 56 -9.69 14.53 9.93
CA ALA A 56 -10.28 15.86 10.16
C ALA A 56 -11.22 15.89 11.39
N GLN A 57 -11.86 14.76 11.71
CA GLN A 57 -12.69 14.57 12.92
C GLN A 57 -11.88 14.24 14.19
N GLY A 58 -10.55 14.17 14.10
CA GLY A 58 -9.68 13.97 15.27
C GLY A 58 -9.17 12.54 15.46
N ALA A 59 -9.27 11.66 14.47
CA ALA A 59 -8.64 10.33 14.54
C ALA A 59 -7.12 10.44 14.73
N THR A 60 -6.57 9.63 15.63
CA THR A 60 -5.17 9.68 16.09
C THR A 60 -4.30 8.59 15.44
N TYR A 61 -4.45 8.37 14.14
CA TYR A 61 -3.62 7.42 13.41
C TYR A 61 -2.16 7.85 13.36
N ASP A 62 -1.25 6.89 13.51
CA ASP A 62 0.19 7.02 13.27
C ASP A 62 0.63 6.40 11.96
N LEU A 63 -0.13 5.41 11.46
CA LEU A 63 0.17 4.71 10.22
C LEU A 63 -1.07 4.62 9.35
N ILE A 64 -0.95 5.15 8.12
CA ILE A 64 -1.83 4.82 7.00
C ILE A 64 -1.04 3.90 6.09
N ALA A 65 -1.50 2.68 5.83
CA ALA A 65 -0.78 1.74 4.98
C ALA A 65 -1.67 1.11 3.92
N GLY A 66 -1.19 1.02 2.67
CA GLY A 66 -1.90 0.25 1.66
C GLY A 66 -1.82 0.82 0.25
N HIS A 67 -2.77 0.40 -0.59
CA HIS A 67 -2.85 0.80 -1.99
C HIS A 67 -3.67 2.09 -2.10
N PHE A 68 -2.99 3.23 -1.91
CA PHE A 68 -3.57 4.56 -2.10
C PHE A 68 -2.81 5.36 -3.16
N SER A 69 -3.48 6.36 -3.71
CA SER A 69 -2.98 7.32 -4.69
C SER A 69 -1.98 8.29 -4.07
N SER A 70 -0.99 8.74 -4.85
CA SER A 70 -0.10 9.83 -4.43
C SER A 70 -0.86 11.13 -4.12
N HIS A 71 -2.10 11.29 -4.62
CA HIS A 71 -2.97 12.42 -4.31
C HIS A 71 -3.47 12.44 -2.86
N LEU A 72 -3.39 11.32 -2.10
CA LEU A 72 -3.70 11.31 -0.67
C LEU A 72 -2.71 12.17 0.13
N VAL A 73 -1.43 12.10 -0.21
CA VAL A 73 -0.34 12.75 0.55
C VAL A 73 -0.53 14.26 0.74
N PRO A 74 -0.82 15.07 -0.31
CA PRO A 74 -1.05 16.52 -0.13
C PRO A 74 -2.33 16.85 0.65
N ARG A 75 -3.23 15.88 0.86
CA ARG A 75 -4.46 16.05 1.64
C ARG A 75 -4.27 15.75 3.13
N LEU A 76 -3.12 15.18 3.51
CA LEU A 76 -2.80 14.89 4.90
C LEU A 76 -2.24 16.15 5.61
N PRO A 77 -2.42 16.24 6.94
CA PRO A 77 -1.74 17.26 7.73
C PRO A 77 -0.22 17.23 7.59
N VAL A 78 0.44 18.38 7.83
CA VAL A 78 1.88 18.58 7.59
C VAL A 78 2.82 17.73 8.45
N ASP A 79 2.32 17.11 9.51
CA ASP A 79 3.08 16.21 10.40
C ASP A 79 3.22 14.77 9.85
N TRP A 80 2.56 14.47 8.73
CA TRP A 80 2.68 13.18 8.06
C TRP A 80 3.90 13.10 7.15
N ARG A 81 4.55 11.93 7.14
CA ARG A 81 5.66 11.58 6.26
C ARG A 81 5.22 10.52 5.26
N TRP A 82 5.43 10.80 3.98
CA TRP A 82 5.17 9.82 2.92
C TRP A 82 6.36 8.89 2.77
N VAL A 83 6.09 7.59 2.82
CA VAL A 83 7.07 6.52 2.64
C VAL A 83 6.60 5.59 1.53
N VAL A 84 7.50 5.26 0.63
CA VAL A 84 7.25 4.29 -0.44
C VAL A 84 8.49 3.44 -0.64
N VAL A 85 8.29 2.15 -0.93
CA VAL A 85 9.39 1.23 -1.25
C VAL A 85 9.25 0.83 -2.70
N VAL A 86 10.33 1.08 -3.45
CA VAL A 86 10.46 0.74 -4.86
C VAL A 86 11.39 -0.46 -5.03
N ARG A 87 11.23 -1.17 -6.15
CA ARG A 87 12.07 -2.30 -6.54
C ARG A 87 12.49 -2.10 -7.99
N ASN A 88 13.61 -2.70 -8.39
CA ASN A 88 13.97 -2.84 -9.80
C ASN A 88 12.72 -3.24 -10.62
N PRO A 89 12.38 -2.50 -11.68
CA PRO A 89 11.11 -2.67 -12.38
C PRO A 89 10.98 -4.04 -13.07
N ILE A 90 12.09 -4.58 -13.58
CA ILE A 90 12.13 -5.91 -14.24
C ILE A 90 11.85 -7.00 -13.20
N GLU A 91 12.55 -6.97 -12.08
CA GLU A 91 12.32 -7.95 -11.01
C GLU A 91 10.90 -7.85 -10.43
N ARG A 92 10.38 -6.63 -10.29
CA ARG A 92 9.01 -6.39 -9.80
C ARG A 92 7.99 -7.02 -10.76
N ALA A 93 8.17 -6.86 -12.07
CA ALA A 93 7.30 -7.44 -13.09
C ALA A 93 7.32 -8.98 -13.03
N TRP A 94 8.49 -9.61 -12.96
CA TRP A 94 8.60 -11.06 -12.82
C TRP A 94 8.00 -11.59 -11.51
N SER A 95 8.20 -10.86 -10.41
CA SER A 95 7.57 -11.19 -9.12
C SER A 95 6.04 -11.09 -9.19
N LEU A 96 5.49 -10.12 -9.94
CA LEU A 96 4.06 -10.00 -10.18
C LEU A 96 3.54 -11.13 -11.06
N TYR A 97 4.25 -11.49 -12.13
CA TYR A 97 3.94 -12.64 -12.97
C TYR A 97 3.86 -13.94 -12.15
N GLY A 98 4.91 -14.24 -11.36
CA GLY A 98 4.94 -15.42 -10.50
C GLY A 98 3.80 -15.43 -9.47
N TYR A 99 3.46 -14.28 -8.90
CA TYR A 99 2.31 -14.15 -8.01
C TYR A 99 0.99 -14.46 -8.73
N LYS A 100 0.75 -13.87 -9.91
CA LYS A 100 -0.46 -14.10 -10.69
C LYS A 100 -0.61 -15.56 -11.12
N ARG A 101 0.49 -16.19 -11.54
CA ARG A 101 0.53 -17.63 -11.87
C ARG A 101 0.12 -18.48 -10.67
N ARG A 102 0.70 -18.22 -9.50
CA ARG A 102 0.53 -19.06 -8.30
C ARG A 102 -0.79 -18.83 -7.58
N TYR A 103 -1.25 -17.58 -7.49
CA TYR A 103 -2.37 -17.20 -6.61
C TYR A 103 -3.59 -16.70 -7.37
N GLU A 104 -3.45 -16.15 -8.57
CA GLU A 104 -4.57 -15.64 -9.38
C GLU A 104 -4.89 -16.52 -10.61
N ARG A 105 -4.27 -17.70 -10.70
CA ARG A 105 -4.48 -18.69 -11.78
C ARG A 105 -4.28 -18.13 -13.19
N PHE A 106 -3.39 -17.16 -13.37
CA PHE A 106 -3.05 -16.66 -14.69
C PHE A 106 -2.48 -17.78 -15.55
N ALA A 107 -3.13 -18.14 -16.66
CA ALA A 107 -2.69 -19.25 -17.50
C ALA A 107 -1.57 -18.87 -18.48
N GLY A 108 -1.39 -17.57 -18.73
CA GLY A 108 -0.51 -17.09 -19.78
C GLY A 108 0.99 -17.26 -19.52
N GLY A 109 1.74 -17.21 -20.63
CA GLY A 109 3.20 -17.17 -20.63
C GLY A 109 3.76 -15.78 -20.28
N PRO A 110 5.10 -15.65 -20.16
CA PRO A 110 5.74 -14.37 -19.88
C PRO A 110 5.45 -13.27 -20.90
N GLU A 111 5.44 -13.60 -22.20
CA GLU A 111 5.19 -12.64 -23.29
C GLU A 111 3.79 -12.04 -23.17
N GLN A 112 2.77 -12.89 -23.02
CA GLN A 112 1.38 -12.47 -22.81
C GLN A 112 1.21 -11.62 -21.55
N PHE A 113 2.00 -11.88 -20.50
CA PHE A 113 1.99 -11.07 -19.30
C PHE A 113 2.61 -9.68 -19.55
N LEU A 114 3.72 -9.60 -20.27
CA LEU A 114 4.37 -8.34 -20.61
C LEU A 114 3.48 -7.47 -21.51
N GLU A 115 2.85 -8.06 -22.53
CA GLU A 115 1.86 -7.37 -23.37
C GLU A 115 0.71 -6.79 -22.54
N ALA A 116 0.12 -7.60 -21.67
CA ALA A 116 -0.95 -7.15 -20.78
C ALA A 116 -0.49 -6.06 -19.78
N PHE A 117 0.76 -6.14 -19.32
CA PHE A 117 1.35 -5.15 -18.43
C PHE A 117 1.55 -3.81 -19.14
N GLU A 118 2.11 -3.82 -20.35
CA GLU A 118 2.32 -2.61 -21.14
C GLU A 118 1.01 -1.89 -21.50
N HIS A 119 -0.02 -2.64 -21.89
CA HIS A 119 -1.35 -2.07 -22.16
C HIS A 119 -1.97 -1.38 -20.93
N ARG A 120 -1.59 -1.80 -19.73
CA ARG A 120 -2.05 -1.20 -18.46
C ARG A 120 -1.24 0.03 -18.02
N VAL A 121 -0.03 0.23 -18.56
CA VAL A 121 0.79 1.42 -18.28
C VAL A 121 0.50 2.55 -19.26
N LYS A 122 0.07 2.21 -20.48
CA LYS A 122 -0.24 3.16 -21.55
C LYS A 122 -1.65 3.76 -21.48
N ASN A 123 -2.52 3.21 -20.64
CA ASN A 123 -3.89 3.68 -20.37
C ASN A 123 -4.01 4.10 -18.91
#